data_AF-A0A938N2W3-F1
#
_entry.id   AF-A0A938N2W3-F1
#
_cell.length_a   1.000
_cell.length_b   1.000
_cell.length_c   1.000
_cell.angle_alpha   90.00
_cell.angle_beta   90.00
_cell.angle_gamma   90.00
#
_symmetry.space_group_name_H-M   'P 1'
#
loop_
_entity.id
_entity.type
_entity.pdbx_description
1 polymer ?
#
loop_
_entity_poly.entity_id
_entity_poly.type
_entity_poly.pdbx_seq_one_letter_code
_entity_poly.pdbx_strand_id
1 'polypeptide(L)'
;ARSTPCDQDYLRKLAKQTDPKALEDWYNRQVAQLYGQLGAYDEEGIFVGDGSYLFVPDNEHYEGSLRLLFDEHNHPVSKEEEHKMTPAQRKRCRWRRCFRVVFLLHCDRAGERFVVAGLKVLRANQAEGPGLWELVDTFVAAVGRGVIKVLVVDRGFIDGPQIGRLKTEYGVDTVIPIRKNMDILQDVRGIVTLDMPWEEYRPSRRDPLKASRPKSAQHPTVRKRERKRQKTLAKKRAEAQRRDPLDPSEVLERTMITKVPGLTSWSDCPVPLTGAYSKDCFADGHERDWLLVTTNPRWTAKQVCDNYGLRTDIEERHRQIKCFWDLTRFYSTAWNLVVNQVVFVCLTYSLLQLYLLQHGHQELNRRTSETTRRLLPDGDRVIIYRQQYFAFFTLLEHTELTLKLEGEARRKALAKIRRLKKENLPQ
;
A
#
# COMPACT_ATOMS: atom_id res chain seq x y z
N ALA A 1 29.99 -19.54 -16.57
CA ALA A 1 28.85 -18.76 -16.04
C ALA A 1 28.62 -17.55 -16.94
N ARG A 2 27.38 -17.31 -17.39
CA ARG A 2 27.05 -16.17 -18.28
C ARG A 2 26.72 -14.96 -17.40
N SER A 3 27.62 -14.00 -17.36
CA SER A 3 27.72 -12.93 -16.36
C SER A 3 27.28 -11.54 -16.86
N THR A 4 26.53 -11.47 -17.97
CA THR A 4 26.18 -10.18 -18.57
C THR A 4 24.68 -9.87 -18.44
N PRO A 5 24.30 -8.58 -18.24
CA PRO A 5 22.91 -8.12 -18.12
C PRO A 5 21.98 -8.45 -19.31
N CYS A 6 22.53 -8.92 -20.42
CA CYS A 6 21.79 -9.20 -21.66
C CYS A 6 21.33 -10.67 -21.79
N ASP A 7 21.67 -11.55 -20.85
CA ASP A 7 21.09 -12.90 -20.80
C ASP A 7 19.65 -12.80 -20.27
N GLN A 8 18.69 -13.44 -20.97
CA GLN A 8 17.27 -13.39 -20.64
C GLN A 8 16.98 -13.86 -19.21
N ASP A 9 17.86 -14.69 -18.64
CA ASP A 9 17.73 -15.28 -17.32
C ASP A 9 18.63 -14.60 -16.26
N TYR A 10 19.36 -13.55 -16.63
CA TYR A 10 20.28 -12.83 -15.73
C TYR A 10 19.55 -12.28 -14.51
N LEU A 11 18.43 -11.57 -14.71
CA LEU A 11 17.68 -10.95 -13.62
C LEU A 11 17.17 -11.99 -12.61
N ARG A 12 16.65 -13.13 -13.08
CA ARG A 12 16.20 -14.21 -12.19
C ARG A 12 17.36 -14.81 -11.40
N LYS A 13 18.52 -15.04 -12.04
CA LYS A 13 19.71 -15.58 -11.38
C LYS A 13 20.26 -14.61 -10.33
N LEU A 14 20.38 -13.34 -10.69
CA LEU A 14 20.81 -12.27 -9.79
C LEU A 14 19.89 -12.22 -8.57
N ALA A 15 18.58 -12.08 -8.80
CA ALA A 15 17.60 -11.99 -7.73
C ALA A 15 17.56 -13.25 -6.84
N LYS A 16 17.80 -14.44 -7.41
CA LYS A 16 17.93 -15.68 -6.63
C LYS A 16 19.18 -15.70 -5.75
N GLN A 17 20.29 -15.10 -6.21
CA GLN A 17 21.55 -15.01 -5.47
C GLN A 17 21.61 -13.83 -4.48
N THR A 18 20.72 -12.85 -4.60
CA THR A 18 20.61 -11.74 -3.66
C THR A 18 20.12 -12.24 -2.30
N ASP A 19 20.86 -11.91 -1.24
CA ASP A 19 20.40 -12.16 0.13
C ASP A 19 19.16 -11.31 0.42
N PRO A 20 18.04 -11.92 0.85
CA PRO A 20 16.77 -11.23 1.02
C PRO A 20 16.82 -10.20 2.15
N LYS A 21 17.55 -10.49 3.24
CA LYS A 21 17.66 -9.58 4.38
C LYS A 21 18.48 -8.35 3.99
N ALA A 22 19.61 -8.54 3.31
CA ALA A 22 20.42 -7.44 2.81
C ALA A 22 19.64 -6.56 1.82
N LEU A 23 18.75 -7.14 1.02
CA LEU A 23 17.89 -6.38 0.10
C LEU A 23 16.83 -5.54 0.84
N GLU A 24 16.17 -6.12 1.85
CA GLU A 24 15.24 -5.38 2.70
C GLU A 24 15.95 -4.30 3.50
N ASP A 25 17.11 -4.59 4.09
CA ASP A 25 17.95 -3.62 4.80
C ASP A 25 18.36 -2.46 3.88
N TRP A 26 18.74 -2.75 2.63
CA TRP A 26 19.04 -1.75 1.62
C TRP A 26 17.84 -0.83 1.33
N TYR A 27 16.66 -1.43 1.16
CA TYR A 27 15.43 -0.68 0.90
C TYR A 27 15.05 0.19 2.10
N ASN A 28 15.03 -0.39 3.30
CA ASN A 28 14.56 0.26 4.52
C ASN A 28 15.52 1.33 5.06
N ARG A 29 16.77 1.38 4.55
CA ARG A 29 17.77 2.38 4.95
C ARG A 29 18.12 3.33 3.82
N GLN A 30 18.82 2.85 2.78
CA GLN A 30 19.37 3.70 1.73
C GLN A 30 18.27 4.24 0.81
N VAL A 31 17.29 3.42 0.44
CA VAL A 31 16.17 3.88 -0.40
C VAL A 31 15.26 4.85 0.38
N ALA A 32 14.99 4.56 1.66
CA ALA A 32 14.27 5.48 2.54
C ALA A 32 14.97 6.86 2.65
N GLN A 33 16.30 6.89 2.83
CA GLN A 33 17.08 8.13 2.80
C GLN A 33 16.99 8.85 1.46
N LEU A 34 17.11 8.12 0.35
CA LEU A 34 17.00 8.68 -1.00
C LEU A 34 15.62 9.32 -1.22
N TYR A 35 14.54 8.68 -0.79
CA TYR A 35 13.20 9.28 -0.86
C TYR A 35 13.13 10.61 -0.12
N GLY A 36 13.75 10.71 1.06
CA GLY A 36 13.89 11.97 1.79
C GLY A 36 14.60 13.05 0.97
N GLN A 37 15.74 12.71 0.34
CA GLN A 37 16.49 13.62 -0.54
C GLN A 37 15.68 14.06 -1.77
N LEU A 38 14.76 13.22 -2.24
CA LEU A 38 13.87 13.50 -3.37
C LEU A 38 12.60 14.30 -2.96
N GLY A 39 12.47 14.68 -1.70
CA GLY A 39 11.32 15.45 -1.18
C GLY A 39 10.07 14.61 -0.98
N ALA A 40 10.21 13.30 -0.71
CA ALA A 40 9.08 12.40 -0.51
C ALA A 40 8.28 12.71 0.75
N TYR A 41 8.95 13.10 1.83
CA TYR A 41 8.37 13.27 3.16
C TYR A 41 8.03 14.73 3.39
N ASP A 42 6.76 15.00 3.68
CA ASP A 42 6.28 16.35 3.95
C ASP A 42 6.38 16.74 5.44
N GLU A 43 5.98 17.97 5.74
CA GLU A 43 5.97 18.48 7.12
C GLU A 43 4.87 17.87 7.98
N GLU A 44 3.83 17.27 7.39
CA GLU A 44 2.78 16.60 8.17
C GLU A 44 3.36 15.34 8.83
N GLY A 45 4.29 14.66 8.16
CA GLY A 45 5.00 13.51 8.72
C GLY A 45 4.07 12.36 9.08
N ILE A 46 3.02 12.16 8.30
CA ILE A 46 2.02 11.11 8.53
C ILE A 46 2.50 9.82 7.89
N PHE A 47 2.55 8.79 8.70
CA PHE A 47 2.90 7.44 8.29
C PHE A 47 1.81 6.47 8.70
N VAL A 48 1.67 5.41 7.92
CA VAL A 48 0.73 4.32 8.20
C VAL A 48 1.49 3.01 8.19
N GLY A 49 1.36 2.28 9.31
CA GLY A 49 1.82 0.91 9.42
C GLY A 49 0.68 -0.03 9.08
N ASP A 50 0.84 -0.84 8.03
CA ASP A 50 -0.20 -1.76 7.59
C ASP A 50 0.34 -3.15 7.28
N GLY A 51 -0.44 -4.15 7.68
CA GLY A 51 -0.17 -5.57 7.48
C GLY A 51 -0.98 -6.09 6.31
N SER A 52 -0.41 -7.00 5.52
CA SER A 52 -1.02 -7.44 4.29
C SER A 52 -0.64 -8.87 3.93
N TYR A 53 -1.56 -9.55 3.24
CA TYR A 53 -1.34 -10.89 2.70
C TYR A 53 -0.94 -10.86 1.22
N LEU A 54 0.17 -11.51 0.89
CA LEU A 54 0.65 -11.76 -0.46
C LEU A 54 0.25 -13.17 -0.87
N PHE A 55 -0.84 -13.29 -1.62
CA PHE A 55 -1.33 -14.59 -2.07
C PHE A 55 -0.43 -15.18 -3.15
N VAL A 56 -0.12 -16.46 -3.01
CA VAL A 56 0.62 -17.26 -3.98
C VAL A 56 -0.24 -18.43 -4.45
N PRO A 57 0.07 -19.06 -5.60
CA PRO A 57 -0.52 -20.34 -5.97
C PRO A 57 -0.41 -21.36 -4.82
N ASP A 58 -1.41 -22.23 -4.66
CA ASP A 58 -1.39 -23.26 -3.61
C ASP A 58 -0.40 -24.37 -3.98
N ASN A 59 0.89 -24.07 -3.74
CA ASN A 59 2.04 -24.94 -3.99
C ASN A 59 2.93 -24.94 -2.75
N GLU A 60 3.16 -26.11 -2.16
CA GLU A 60 3.93 -26.28 -0.92
C GLU A 60 5.41 -25.89 -1.06
N HIS A 61 5.93 -25.83 -2.29
CA HIS A 61 7.31 -25.42 -2.55
C HIS A 61 7.56 -23.93 -2.32
N TYR A 62 6.53 -23.10 -2.12
CA TYR A 62 6.72 -21.69 -1.71
C TYR A 62 7.36 -21.63 -0.32
N GLU A 63 8.68 -21.43 -0.30
CA GLU A 63 9.52 -21.48 0.89
C GLU A 63 9.06 -20.48 1.96
N GLY A 64 8.67 -20.97 3.14
CA GLY A 64 8.25 -20.13 4.25
C GLY A 64 6.83 -19.57 4.17
N SER A 65 6.02 -20.03 3.21
CA SER A 65 4.61 -19.63 3.07
C SER A 65 3.69 -20.28 4.10
N LEU A 66 2.54 -19.65 4.34
CA LEU A 66 1.45 -20.13 5.21
C LEU A 66 0.26 -20.56 4.38
N ARG A 67 -0.53 -21.50 4.91
CA ARG A 67 -1.87 -21.80 4.40
C ARG A 67 -2.88 -21.40 5.47
N LEU A 68 -3.71 -20.41 5.18
CA LEU A 68 -4.73 -19.88 6.09
C LEU A 68 -6.11 -19.93 5.43
N LEU A 69 -7.16 -19.96 6.25
CA LEU A 69 -8.54 -19.85 5.79
C LEU A 69 -8.91 -18.37 5.66
N PHE A 70 -9.52 -18.00 4.55
CA PHE A 70 -9.94 -16.62 4.28
C PHE A 70 -11.42 -16.56 3.90
N ASP A 71 -12.11 -15.48 4.28
CA ASP A 71 -13.49 -15.21 3.88
C ASP A 71 -13.60 -14.70 2.42
N GLU A 72 -14.82 -14.34 1.98
CA GLU A 72 -15.06 -13.80 0.63
C GLU A 72 -14.44 -12.42 0.36
N HIS A 73 -14.05 -11.72 1.42
CA HIS A 73 -13.40 -10.41 1.39
C HIS A 73 -11.88 -10.51 1.54
N ASN A 74 -11.33 -11.73 1.66
CA ASN A 74 -9.92 -12.03 1.91
C ASN A 74 -9.41 -11.58 3.29
N HIS A 75 -10.27 -11.60 4.31
CA HIS A 75 -9.85 -11.52 5.71
C HIS A 75 -9.54 -12.92 6.25
N PRO A 76 -8.47 -13.07 7.05
CA PRO A 76 -8.16 -14.36 7.67
C PRO A 76 -9.27 -14.73 8.66
N VAL A 77 -9.61 -16.02 8.69
CA VAL A 77 -10.65 -16.58 9.57
C VAL A 77 -9.96 -17.43 10.64
N SER A 78 -10.12 -17.06 11.90
CA SER A 78 -9.69 -17.87 13.04
C SER A 78 -10.61 -19.08 13.23
N LYS A 79 -10.13 -20.08 13.99
CA LYS A 79 -10.95 -21.26 14.33
C LYS A 79 -12.23 -20.85 15.09
N GLU A 80 -12.13 -19.87 15.98
CA GLU A 80 -13.29 -19.38 16.74
C GLU A 80 -14.33 -18.71 15.83
N GLU A 81 -13.89 -17.90 14.87
CA GLU A 81 -14.77 -17.27 13.89
C GLU A 81 -15.40 -18.33 12.99
N GLU A 82 -14.61 -19.31 12.52
CA GLU A 82 -15.11 -20.43 11.73
C GLU A 82 -16.20 -21.19 12.50
N HIS A 83 -16.01 -21.48 13.79
CA HIS A 83 -17.02 -22.13 14.62
C HIS A 83 -18.31 -21.31 14.76
N LYS A 84 -18.23 -19.97 14.80
CA LYS A 84 -19.38 -19.07 14.89
C LYS A 84 -20.07 -18.82 13.54
N MET A 85 -19.43 -19.16 12.42
CA MET A 85 -20.00 -18.97 11.08
C MET A 85 -21.13 -19.95 10.76
N THR A 86 -22.12 -19.45 10.02
CA THR A 86 -23.16 -20.27 9.41
C THR A 86 -22.58 -21.22 8.34
N PRO A 87 -23.26 -22.33 8.00
CA PRO A 87 -22.82 -23.22 6.93
C PRO A 87 -22.63 -22.52 5.58
N ALA A 88 -23.46 -21.51 5.28
CA ALA A 88 -23.35 -20.72 4.06
C ALA A 88 -22.08 -19.84 4.04
N GLN A 89 -21.74 -19.19 5.16
CA GLN A 89 -20.51 -18.41 5.29
C GLN A 89 -19.25 -19.28 5.21
N ARG A 90 -19.25 -20.45 5.88
CA ARG A 90 -18.12 -21.39 5.80
C ARG A 90 -17.87 -21.86 4.37
N LYS A 91 -18.92 -22.11 3.57
CA LYS A 91 -18.79 -22.48 2.15
C LYS A 91 -18.15 -21.39 1.28
N ARG A 92 -18.24 -20.12 1.68
CA ARG A 92 -17.60 -19.00 0.97
C ARG A 92 -16.14 -18.81 1.37
N CYS A 93 -15.72 -19.40 2.48
CA CYS A 93 -14.33 -19.38 2.92
C CYS A 93 -13.45 -20.26 2.02
N ARG A 94 -12.19 -19.86 1.83
CA ARG A 94 -11.22 -20.57 0.99
C ARG A 94 -9.88 -20.65 1.68
N TRP A 95 -9.29 -21.84 1.65
CA TRP A 95 -7.89 -22.00 2.01
C TRP A 95 -7.02 -21.34 0.94
N ARG A 96 -6.13 -20.46 1.37
CA ARG A 96 -5.19 -19.78 0.47
C ARG A 96 -3.78 -19.83 1.04
N ARG A 97 -2.82 -20.04 0.15
CA ARG A 97 -1.41 -19.93 0.48
C ARG A 97 -0.94 -18.48 0.34
N CYS A 98 -0.18 -18.00 1.32
CA CYS A 98 0.26 -16.61 1.35
C CYS A 98 1.54 -16.40 2.15
N PHE A 99 2.17 -15.25 1.91
CA PHE A 99 3.09 -14.61 2.84
C PHE A 99 2.39 -13.45 3.53
N ARG A 100 2.93 -13.03 4.68
CA ARG A 100 2.58 -11.75 5.29
C ARG A 100 3.62 -10.72 4.88
N VAL A 101 3.20 -9.47 4.79
CA VAL A 101 4.10 -8.34 4.55
C VAL A 101 3.61 -7.17 5.39
N VAL A 102 4.56 -6.45 5.97
CA VAL A 102 4.29 -5.20 6.69
C VAL A 102 4.87 -4.06 5.88
N PHE A 103 4.10 -2.98 5.75
CA PHE A 103 4.52 -1.77 5.08
C PHE A 103 4.55 -0.60 6.05
N LEU A 104 5.56 0.26 5.89
CA LEU A 104 5.60 1.59 6.46
C LEU A 104 5.40 2.58 5.30
N LEU A 105 4.24 3.23 5.28
CA LEU A 105 3.80 4.07 4.17
C LEU A 105 3.80 5.52 4.61
N HIS A 106 4.34 6.42 3.81
CA HIS A 106 4.12 7.85 4.00
C HIS A 106 2.94 8.31 3.15
N CYS A 107 2.09 9.18 3.70
CA CYS A 107 1.02 9.85 2.95
C CYS A 107 0.78 11.27 3.47
N ASP A 108 0.08 12.09 2.68
CA ASP A 108 -0.36 13.43 3.09
C ASP A 108 -1.90 13.55 3.10
N ARG A 109 -2.42 14.58 3.75
CA ARG A 109 -3.87 14.82 3.80
C ARG A 109 -4.43 15.21 2.45
N ALA A 110 -3.62 15.76 1.55
CA ALA A 110 -4.01 16.07 0.18
C ALA A 110 -4.21 14.80 -0.68
N GLY A 111 -3.61 13.67 -0.29
CA GLY A 111 -3.56 12.44 -1.07
C GLY A 111 -2.66 12.56 -2.31
N GLU A 112 -1.77 13.54 -2.33
CA GLU A 112 -0.85 13.84 -3.42
C GLU A 112 0.51 13.16 -3.21
N ARG A 113 0.88 12.87 -1.97
CA ARG A 113 2.07 12.09 -1.62
C ARG A 113 1.68 10.72 -1.12
N PHE A 114 2.33 9.71 -1.67
CA PHE A 114 2.22 8.34 -1.17
C PHE A 114 3.42 7.53 -1.60
N VAL A 115 4.23 7.08 -0.64
CA VAL A 115 5.40 6.24 -0.90
C VAL A 115 5.48 5.09 0.10
N VAL A 116 5.96 3.94 -0.36
CA VAL A 116 6.29 2.82 0.52
C VAL A 116 7.67 3.10 1.09
N ALA A 117 7.74 3.71 2.26
CA ALA A 117 8.99 4.14 2.89
C ALA A 117 9.79 2.98 3.49
N GLY A 118 9.11 1.88 3.83
CA GLY A 118 9.73 0.64 4.27
C GLY A 118 8.82 -0.55 4.09
N LEU A 119 9.40 -1.75 4.01
CA LEU A 119 8.68 -3.01 3.91
C LEU A 119 9.44 -4.17 4.55
N LYS A 120 8.70 -5.17 5.02
CA LYS A 120 9.25 -6.43 5.52
C LYS A 120 8.34 -7.59 5.16
N VAL A 121 8.85 -8.55 4.39
CA VAL A 121 8.15 -9.79 4.05
C VAL A 121 8.41 -10.81 5.17
N LEU A 122 7.35 -11.41 5.66
CA LEU A 122 7.36 -12.27 6.82
C LEU A 122 7.14 -13.73 6.42
N ARG A 123 7.96 -14.60 7.00
CA ARG A 123 7.77 -16.04 6.95
C ARG A 123 6.69 -16.49 7.92
N ALA A 124 6.25 -17.74 7.75
CA ALA A 124 5.16 -18.36 8.47
C ALA A 124 5.15 -18.18 9.99
N ASN A 125 6.32 -18.23 10.62
CA ASN A 125 6.48 -18.15 12.07
C ASN A 125 6.62 -16.71 12.61
N GLN A 126 6.55 -15.70 11.74
CA GLN A 126 6.78 -14.31 12.14
C GLN A 126 5.44 -13.55 12.29
N ALA A 127 5.36 -12.74 13.34
CA ALA A 127 4.23 -11.87 13.61
C ALA A 127 4.43 -10.49 12.96
N GLU A 128 3.31 -9.84 12.59
CA GLU A 128 3.31 -8.54 11.91
C GLU A 128 3.74 -7.40 12.83
N GLY A 129 3.27 -7.41 14.09
CA GLY A 129 3.59 -6.40 15.12
C GLY A 129 5.08 -6.09 15.23
N PRO A 130 5.91 -7.08 15.64
CA PRO A 130 7.36 -6.90 15.73
C PRO A 130 8.01 -6.42 14.43
N GLY A 131 7.49 -6.88 13.28
CA GLY A 131 7.95 -6.46 11.97
C GLY A 131 7.75 -4.97 11.71
N LEU A 132 6.60 -4.40 12.11
CA LEU A 132 6.34 -2.97 11.97
C LEU A 132 7.24 -2.12 12.88
N TRP A 133 7.39 -2.51 14.14
CA TRP A 133 8.16 -1.74 15.11
C TRP A 133 9.64 -1.67 14.73
N GLU A 134 10.21 -2.77 14.25
CA GLU A 134 11.57 -2.81 13.71
C GLU A 134 11.73 -1.93 12.45
N LEU A 135 10.70 -1.88 11.59
CA LEU A 135 10.69 -0.99 10.42
C LEU A 135 10.71 0.49 10.84
N VAL A 136 9.93 0.86 11.87
CA VAL A 136 9.93 2.23 12.40
C VAL A 136 11.29 2.58 12.99
N ASP A 137 11.89 1.69 13.80
CA ASP A 137 13.23 1.88 14.36
C ASP A 137 14.28 2.05 13.26
N THR A 138 14.25 1.18 12.24
CA THR A 138 15.17 1.24 11.10
C THR A 138 15.02 2.54 10.33
N PHE A 139 13.78 2.99 10.10
CA PHE A 139 13.49 4.23 9.40
C PHE A 139 14.01 5.44 10.20
N VAL A 140 13.71 5.53 11.49
CA VAL A 140 14.17 6.64 12.34
C VAL A 140 15.69 6.68 12.43
N ALA A 141 16.35 5.51 12.53
CA ALA A 141 17.81 5.42 12.54
C ALA A 141 18.44 5.85 11.20
N ALA A 142 17.78 5.57 10.07
CA ALA A 142 18.30 5.89 8.75
C ALA A 142 18.00 7.33 8.32
N VAL A 143 16.75 7.77 8.45
CA VAL A 143 16.25 9.04 7.91
C VAL A 143 16.30 10.16 8.94
N GLY A 144 16.16 9.84 10.23
CA GLY A 144 16.22 10.78 11.34
C GLY A 144 14.90 10.96 12.09
N ARG A 145 15.01 11.47 13.32
CA ARG A 145 13.85 11.79 14.18
C ARG A 145 13.07 12.98 13.64
N GLY A 146 11.77 13.02 13.93
CA GLY A 146 10.87 14.11 13.56
C GLY A 146 10.31 14.06 12.14
N VAL A 147 10.77 13.10 11.32
CA VAL A 147 10.18 12.83 9.99
C VAL A 147 8.87 12.08 10.13
N ILE A 148 8.84 11.00 10.92
CA ILE A 148 7.60 10.41 11.39
C ILE A 148 7.11 11.28 12.56
N LYS A 149 5.96 11.92 12.39
CA LYS A 149 5.28 12.68 13.44
C LYS A 149 4.01 11.96 13.90
N VAL A 150 3.32 11.32 12.96
CA VAL A 150 2.09 10.57 13.22
C VAL A 150 2.23 9.18 12.64
N LEU A 151 1.94 8.15 13.44
CA LEU A 151 1.86 6.77 12.99
C LEU A 151 0.43 6.25 13.18
N VAL A 152 -0.25 5.95 12.08
CA VAL A 152 -1.58 5.34 12.09
C VAL A 152 -1.43 3.84 11.90
N VAL A 153 -2.06 3.03 12.74
CA VAL A 153 -2.01 1.57 12.67
C VAL A 153 -3.37 0.96 12.96
N ASP A 154 -3.59 -0.28 12.51
CA ASP A 154 -4.82 -1.05 12.82
C ASP A 154 -4.69 -1.83 14.14
N ARG A 155 -5.81 -2.41 14.61
CA ARG A 155 -5.95 -3.21 15.83
C ARG A 155 -4.98 -4.41 15.89
N GLY A 156 -4.50 -4.88 14.75
CA GLY A 156 -3.49 -5.94 14.67
C GLY A 156 -2.13 -5.54 15.27
N PHE A 157 -1.89 -4.25 15.43
CA PHE A 157 -0.66 -3.66 15.98
C PHE A 157 -0.87 -3.07 17.38
N ILE A 158 -1.86 -3.55 18.14
CA ILE A 158 -2.07 -3.14 19.53
C ILE A 158 -0.88 -3.62 20.38
N ASP A 159 -0.04 -2.68 20.79
CA ASP A 159 1.16 -2.91 21.60
C ASP A 159 1.44 -1.65 22.44
N GLY A 160 0.93 -1.63 23.67
CA GLY A 160 1.04 -0.48 24.58
C GLY A 160 2.48 -0.07 24.87
N PRO A 161 3.39 -1.00 25.20
CA PRO A 161 4.80 -0.68 25.44
C PRO A 161 5.47 -0.03 24.24
N GLN A 162 5.22 -0.54 23.03
CA GLN A 162 5.79 0.03 21.80
C GLN A 162 5.22 1.41 21.48
N ILE A 163 3.91 1.60 21.61
CA ILE A 163 3.25 2.91 21.44
C ILE A 163 3.84 3.94 22.40
N GLY A 164 4.01 3.58 23.67
CA GLY A 164 4.64 4.43 24.66
C GLY A 164 6.08 4.77 24.31
N ARG A 165 6.89 3.77 23.92
CA ARG A 165 8.28 3.94 23.48
C ARG A 165 8.40 4.91 22.30
N LEU A 166 7.57 4.75 21.27
CA LEU A 166 7.56 5.64 20.11
C LEU A 166 7.29 7.10 20.50
N LYS A 167 6.37 7.31 21.45
CA LYS A 167 6.08 8.65 21.96
C LYS A 167 7.24 9.23 22.77
N THR A 168 7.84 8.46 23.68
CA THR A 168 8.87 8.95 24.60
C THR A 168 10.24 9.09 23.95
N GLU A 169 10.65 8.14 23.11
CA GLU A 169 11.99 8.12 22.51
C GLU A 169 12.07 8.92 21.20
N TYR A 170 11.00 8.91 20.40
CA TYR A 170 11.00 9.52 19.06
C TYR A 170 10.02 10.69 18.91
N GLY A 171 9.14 10.91 19.87
CA GLY A 171 8.11 11.96 19.78
C GLY A 171 6.99 11.64 18.79
N VAL A 172 6.88 10.39 18.34
CA VAL A 172 5.88 9.95 17.35
C VAL A 172 4.53 9.79 18.02
N ASP A 173 3.51 10.46 17.49
CA ASP A 173 2.14 10.27 17.94
C ASP A 173 1.46 9.11 17.24
N THR A 174 0.93 8.15 18.00
CA THR A 174 0.21 7.00 17.41
C THR A 174 -1.29 7.27 17.37
N VAL A 175 -1.98 6.76 16.33
CA VAL A 175 -3.44 6.65 16.27
C VAL A 175 -3.80 5.19 16.03
N ILE A 176 -4.58 4.60 16.94
CA ILE A 176 -4.94 3.19 16.87
C ILE A 176 -6.37 2.93 17.36
N PRO A 177 -7.15 2.09 16.67
CA PRO A 177 -8.43 1.57 17.16
C PRO A 177 -8.27 0.58 18.31
N ILE A 178 -9.23 0.58 19.22
CA ILE A 178 -9.28 -0.30 20.38
C ILE A 178 -10.21 -1.50 20.13
N ARG A 179 -9.88 -2.66 20.70
CA ARG A 179 -10.72 -3.87 20.64
C ARG A 179 -11.87 -3.78 21.65
N LYS A 180 -13.01 -4.39 21.31
CA LYS A 180 -14.24 -4.35 22.14
C LYS A 180 -14.08 -4.91 23.55
N ASN A 181 -13.10 -5.79 23.75
CA ASN A 181 -12.83 -6.49 25.02
C ASN A 181 -11.70 -5.87 25.84
N MET A 182 -11.16 -4.70 25.46
CA MET A 182 -10.14 -4.03 26.25
C MET A 182 -10.77 -3.13 27.32
N ASP A 183 -10.17 -3.12 28.51
CA ASP A 183 -10.67 -2.38 29.69
C ASP A 183 -10.81 -0.88 29.41
N ILE A 184 -9.85 -0.29 28.68
CA ILE A 184 -9.90 1.13 28.27
C ILE A 184 -11.18 1.51 27.52
N LEU A 185 -11.77 0.60 26.73
CA LEU A 185 -13.05 0.88 26.08
C LEU A 185 -14.20 0.84 27.09
N GLN A 186 -14.17 -0.07 28.06
CA GLN A 186 -15.21 -0.18 29.08
C GLN A 186 -15.21 1.05 30.00
N ASP A 187 -14.03 1.55 30.36
CA ASP A 187 -13.93 2.78 31.15
C ASP A 187 -14.45 3.98 30.38
N VAL A 188 -14.08 4.09 29.10
CA VAL A 188 -14.61 5.15 28.23
C VAL A 188 -16.13 5.06 28.15
N ARG A 189 -16.71 3.87 28.02
CA ARG A 189 -18.18 3.69 28.04
C ARG A 189 -18.81 4.19 29.32
N GLY A 190 -18.15 4.01 30.47
CA GLY A 190 -18.58 4.61 31.73
C GLY A 190 -18.48 6.14 31.71
N ILE A 191 -17.32 6.68 31.29
CA ILE A 191 -17.04 8.13 31.27
C ILE A 191 -18.03 8.89 30.38
N VAL A 192 -18.37 8.34 29.21
CA VAL A 192 -19.27 9.03 28.25
C VAL A 192 -20.74 9.04 28.69
N THR A 193 -21.11 8.37 29.80
CA THR A 193 -22.43 8.53 30.43
C THR A 193 -22.54 9.82 31.25
N LEU A 194 -21.41 10.46 31.55
CA LEU A 194 -21.36 11.76 32.18
C LEU A 194 -21.70 12.87 31.16
N ASP A 195 -21.91 14.09 31.63
CA ASP A 195 -22.19 15.25 30.78
C ASP A 195 -20.96 15.65 29.95
N MET A 196 -20.81 14.99 28.80
CA MET A 196 -19.72 15.16 27.86
C MET A 196 -20.19 15.89 26.60
N PRO A 197 -19.38 16.80 26.02
CA PRO A 197 -19.72 17.45 24.76
C PRO A 197 -19.63 16.45 23.60
N TRP A 198 -20.73 16.29 22.89
CA TRP A 198 -20.83 15.48 21.67
C TRP A 198 -20.92 16.37 20.44
N GLU A 199 -20.25 15.97 19.36
CA GLU A 199 -20.34 16.63 18.06
C GLU A 199 -20.66 15.60 16.97
N GLU A 200 -21.38 16.02 15.92
CA GLU A 200 -21.60 15.19 14.74
C GLU A 200 -20.30 15.14 13.92
N TYR A 201 -19.77 13.94 13.69
CA TYR A 201 -18.58 13.76 12.89
C TYR A 201 -18.89 13.85 11.40
N ARG A 202 -18.26 14.83 10.76
CA ARG A 202 -18.20 14.92 9.31
C ARG A 202 -16.73 14.77 8.88
N PRO A 203 -16.40 13.71 8.11
CA PRO A 203 -15.06 13.52 7.60
C PRO A 203 -14.59 14.74 6.83
N SER A 204 -13.35 15.17 7.06
CA SER A 204 -12.71 16.17 6.20
C SER A 204 -12.59 15.62 4.79
N ARG A 205 -13.47 16.05 3.87
CA ARG A 205 -13.44 15.59 2.48
C ARG A 205 -12.37 16.35 1.71
N ARG A 206 -11.57 15.61 0.95
CA ARG A 206 -10.70 16.20 -0.06
C ARG A 206 -11.53 16.76 -1.22
N ASP A 207 -11.10 17.88 -1.77
CA ASP A 207 -11.71 18.42 -2.99
C ASP A 207 -11.66 17.39 -4.12
N PRO A 208 -12.76 17.14 -4.84
CA PRO A 208 -12.76 16.25 -5.99
C PRO A 208 -11.73 16.68 -7.02
N LEU A 209 -11.02 15.73 -7.61
CA LEU A 209 -10.16 16.04 -8.76
C LEU A 209 -10.99 16.68 -9.87
N LYS A 210 -10.54 17.84 -10.38
CA LYS A 210 -11.09 18.39 -11.62
C LYS A 210 -10.91 17.33 -12.72
N ALA A 211 -12.01 17.01 -13.41
CA ALA A 211 -11.96 16.07 -14.52
C ALA A 211 -11.10 16.65 -15.65
N SER A 212 -9.82 16.28 -15.71
CA SER A 212 -9.00 16.61 -16.87
C SER A 212 -9.42 15.70 -18.02
N ARG A 213 -10.23 16.24 -18.94
CA ARG A 213 -10.36 15.65 -20.27
C ARG A 213 -8.99 15.82 -20.95
N PRO A 214 -8.29 14.75 -21.34
CA PRO A 214 -7.08 14.91 -22.15
C PRO A 214 -7.44 15.71 -23.41
N LYS A 215 -6.68 16.78 -23.70
CA LYS A 215 -6.86 17.64 -24.88
C LYS A 215 -6.49 16.92 -26.20
N SER A 216 -5.92 15.72 -26.13
CA SER A 216 -5.59 14.91 -27.31
C SER A 216 -6.81 14.14 -27.82
N ALA A 217 -6.91 14.03 -29.15
CA ALA A 217 -7.91 13.19 -29.80
C ALA A 217 -7.78 11.75 -29.28
N GLN A 218 -8.76 11.32 -28.48
CA GLN A 218 -8.75 9.99 -27.86
C GLN A 218 -8.69 8.91 -28.95
N HIS A 219 -7.66 8.08 -28.90
CA HIS A 219 -7.47 6.95 -29.81
C HIS A 219 -8.75 6.10 -29.91
N PRO A 220 -9.20 5.66 -31.10
CA PRO A 220 -10.52 5.04 -31.30
C PRO A 220 -10.79 3.80 -30.42
N THR A 221 -9.75 3.05 -30.05
CA THR A 221 -9.86 1.93 -29.10
C THR A 221 -10.22 2.37 -27.68
N VAL A 222 -9.75 3.54 -27.23
CA VAL A 222 -10.07 4.12 -25.92
C VAL A 222 -11.53 4.56 -25.87
N ARG A 223 -12.04 5.20 -26.93
CA ARG A 223 -13.47 5.54 -27.05
C ARG A 223 -14.37 4.30 -27.02
N LYS A 224 -13.94 3.20 -27.65
CA LYS A 224 -14.67 1.92 -27.65
C LYS A 224 -14.68 1.26 -26.26
N ARG A 225 -13.55 1.29 -25.54
CA ARG A 225 -13.44 0.76 -24.16
C ARG A 225 -14.25 1.59 -23.15
N GLU A 226 -14.21 2.91 -23.25
CA GLU A 226 -14.98 3.79 -22.37
C GLU A 226 -16.49 3.65 -22.57
N ARG A 227 -16.95 3.54 -23.83
CA ARG A 227 -18.37 3.21 -24.13
C ARG A 227 -18.78 1.87 -23.52
N LYS A 228 -17.90 0.86 -23.56
CA LYS A 228 -18.18 -0.46 -22.96
C LYS A 228 -18.26 -0.36 -21.43
N ARG A 229 -17.33 0.36 -20.79
CA ARG A 229 -17.33 0.64 -19.35
C ARG A 229 -18.61 1.37 -18.90
N GLN A 230 -19.03 2.41 -19.63
CA GLN A 230 -20.27 3.14 -19.33
C GLN A 230 -21.51 2.27 -19.46
N LYS A 231 -21.57 1.40 -20.48
CA LYS A 231 -22.65 0.39 -20.59
C LYS A 231 -22.64 -0.60 -19.42
N THR A 232 -21.46 -1.06 -18.97
CA THR A 232 -21.33 -1.94 -17.80
C THR A 232 -21.72 -1.24 -16.50
N LEU A 233 -21.34 0.03 -16.32
CA LEU A 233 -21.72 0.83 -15.16
C LEU A 233 -23.22 1.13 -15.13
N ALA A 234 -23.82 1.45 -16.28
CA ALA A 234 -25.26 1.62 -16.42
C ALA A 234 -26.01 0.31 -16.10
N LYS A 235 -25.49 -0.83 -16.58
CA LYS A 235 -26.05 -2.15 -16.26
C LYS A 235 -25.94 -2.47 -14.76
N LYS A 236 -24.78 -2.22 -14.14
CA LYS A 236 -24.59 -2.39 -12.68
C LYS A 236 -25.48 -1.45 -11.85
N ARG A 237 -25.70 -0.21 -12.30
CA ARG A 237 -26.62 0.73 -11.64
C ARG A 237 -28.07 0.27 -11.77
N ALA A 238 -28.48 -0.22 -12.93
CA ALA A 238 -29.81 -0.79 -13.15
C ALA A 238 -30.02 -2.09 -12.35
N GLU A 239 -28.98 -2.92 -12.21
CA GLU A 239 -28.99 -4.12 -11.36
C GLU A 239 -29.02 -3.77 -9.86
N ALA A 240 -28.30 -2.72 -9.44
CA ALA A 240 -28.34 -2.22 -8.07
C ALA A 240 -29.70 -1.58 -7.71
N GLN A 241 -30.36 -0.93 -8.66
CA GLN A 241 -31.74 -0.42 -8.51
C GLN A 241 -32.80 -1.53 -8.48
N ARG A 242 -32.45 -2.76 -8.88
CA ARG A 242 -33.31 -3.95 -8.79
C ARG A 242 -33.05 -4.80 -7.54
N ARG A 243 -32.04 -4.47 -6.72
CA ARG A 243 -31.85 -5.10 -5.41
C ARG A 243 -32.87 -4.51 -4.43
N ASP A 244 -33.32 -5.34 -3.48
CA ASP A 244 -34.13 -4.89 -2.34
C ASP A 244 -33.52 -3.64 -1.71
N PRO A 245 -34.33 -2.73 -1.12
CA PRO A 245 -33.82 -1.61 -0.35
C PRO A 245 -32.77 -2.10 0.64
N LEU A 246 -31.66 -1.37 0.74
CA LEU A 246 -30.59 -1.67 1.69
C LEU A 246 -31.21 -1.89 3.07
N ASP A 247 -30.82 -2.98 3.74
CA ASP A 247 -31.26 -3.27 5.10
C ASP A 247 -31.05 -2.01 5.97
N PRO A 248 -32.09 -1.47 6.62
CA PRO A 248 -31.96 -0.29 7.46
C PRO A 248 -30.87 -0.39 8.53
N SER A 249 -30.54 -1.62 8.97
CA SER A 249 -29.43 -1.89 9.88
C SER A 249 -28.02 -1.70 9.27
N GLU A 250 -27.92 -1.52 7.95
CA GLU A 250 -26.67 -1.19 7.25
C GLU A 250 -26.60 0.29 6.83
N VAL A 251 -27.70 1.03 6.96
CA VAL A 251 -27.77 2.45 6.57
C VAL A 251 -27.32 3.32 7.75
N LEU A 252 -26.08 3.78 7.70
CA LEU A 252 -25.53 4.76 8.65
C LEU A 252 -26.16 6.13 8.42
N GLU A 253 -26.85 6.69 9.43
CA GLU A 253 -27.46 8.02 9.35
C GLU A 253 -26.48 9.12 9.78
N ARG A 254 -25.82 8.91 10.93
CA ARG A 254 -24.88 9.87 11.51
C ARG A 254 -23.86 9.16 12.40
N THR A 255 -22.72 9.80 12.57
CA THR A 255 -21.71 9.40 13.56
C THR A 255 -21.55 10.54 14.55
N MET A 256 -21.71 10.26 15.84
CA MET A 256 -21.43 11.19 16.93
C MET A 256 -20.07 10.87 17.54
N ILE A 257 -19.29 11.89 17.86
CA ILE A 257 -17.97 11.73 18.48
C ILE A 257 -17.81 12.60 19.72
N THR A 258 -16.98 12.13 20.65
CA THR A 258 -16.55 12.91 21.82
C THR A 258 -15.10 12.63 22.16
N LYS A 259 -14.44 13.62 22.76
CA LYS A 259 -13.04 13.53 23.22
C LYS A 259 -13.01 13.09 24.67
N VAL A 260 -12.21 12.06 24.97
CA VAL A 260 -11.96 11.60 26.34
C VAL A 260 -10.46 11.74 26.66
N PRO A 261 -10.03 12.78 27.36
CA PRO A 261 -8.61 13.02 27.65
C PRO A 261 -8.10 12.15 28.81
N GLY A 262 -6.79 11.90 28.85
CA GLY A 262 -6.11 11.38 30.04
C GLY A 262 -6.41 9.92 30.40
N LEU A 263 -6.71 9.09 29.40
CA LEU A 263 -6.96 7.66 29.60
C LEU A 263 -5.67 6.93 30.00
N THR A 264 -5.74 6.21 31.12
CA THR A 264 -4.59 5.49 31.72
C THR A 264 -4.89 4.03 32.05
N SER A 265 -6.10 3.55 31.74
CA SER A 265 -6.51 2.19 32.09
C SER A 265 -6.01 1.09 31.17
N TRP A 266 -5.31 1.44 30.09
CA TRP A 266 -4.48 0.47 29.38
C TRP A 266 -3.13 0.34 30.09
N SER A 267 -3.06 -0.61 31.04
CA SER A 267 -1.91 -0.80 31.94
C SER A 267 -0.55 -0.91 31.25
N ASP A 268 -0.50 -1.56 30.09
CA ASP A 268 0.77 -1.82 29.39
C ASP A 268 1.26 -0.60 28.60
N CYS A 269 0.42 0.43 28.43
CA CYS A 269 0.80 1.67 27.76
C CYS A 269 1.33 2.68 28.79
N PRO A 270 2.64 3.02 28.78
CA PRO A 270 3.25 3.84 29.83
C PRO A 270 2.94 5.34 29.70
N VAL A 271 2.16 5.75 28.69
CA VAL A 271 1.82 7.15 28.43
C VAL A 271 0.30 7.34 28.45
N PRO A 272 -0.20 8.48 28.96
CA PRO A 272 -1.62 8.77 28.94
C PRO A 272 -2.11 8.94 27.49
N LEU A 273 -3.31 8.43 27.22
CA LEU A 273 -3.93 8.44 25.91
C LEU A 273 -5.10 9.43 25.85
N THR A 274 -5.40 9.92 24.66
CA THR A 274 -6.62 10.66 24.36
C THR A 274 -7.52 9.79 23.49
N GLY A 275 -8.74 9.53 23.96
CA GLY A 275 -9.77 8.82 23.23
C GLY A 275 -10.58 9.74 22.33
N ALA A 276 -10.86 9.28 21.11
CA ALA A 276 -11.96 9.73 20.29
C ALA A 276 -12.99 8.60 20.26
N TYR A 277 -14.02 8.75 21.10
CA TYR A 277 -15.10 7.77 21.19
C TYR A 277 -16.17 8.11 20.18
N SER A 278 -16.57 7.12 19.40
CA SER A 278 -17.50 7.25 18.28
C SER A 278 -18.74 6.40 18.52
N LYS A 279 -19.91 6.95 18.16
CA LYS A 279 -21.19 6.25 18.09
C LYS A 279 -21.77 6.40 16.70
N ASP A 280 -21.85 5.30 15.98
CA ASP A 280 -22.52 5.20 14.68
C ASP A 280 -24.01 4.91 14.91
N CYS A 281 -24.89 5.79 14.46
CA CYS A 281 -26.34 5.67 14.55
C CYS A 281 -26.91 5.20 13.19
N PHE A 282 -27.62 4.07 13.19
CA PHE A 282 -28.19 3.46 11.99
C PHE A 282 -29.68 3.79 11.85
N ALA A 283 -30.24 3.63 10.64
CA ALA A 283 -31.61 4.02 10.30
C ALA A 283 -32.70 3.18 10.99
N ASP A 284 -32.36 2.00 11.49
CA ASP A 284 -33.22 1.17 12.34
C ASP A 284 -33.16 1.55 13.83
N GLY A 285 -32.35 2.56 14.18
CA GLY A 285 -32.19 3.10 15.53
C GLY A 285 -31.14 2.40 16.40
N HIS A 286 -30.46 1.35 15.92
CA HIS A 286 -29.38 0.76 16.71
C HIS A 286 -28.10 1.60 16.64
N GLU A 287 -27.27 1.49 17.69
CA GLU A 287 -25.99 2.18 17.78
C GLU A 287 -24.84 1.16 17.75
N ARG A 288 -23.72 1.54 17.11
CA ARG A 288 -22.44 0.84 17.24
C ARG A 288 -21.39 1.79 17.77
N ASP A 289 -20.75 1.39 18.86
CA ASP A 289 -19.68 2.17 19.47
C ASP A 289 -18.30 1.61 19.11
N TRP A 290 -17.33 2.52 19.03
CA TRP A 290 -15.93 2.20 18.86
C TRP A 290 -15.04 3.34 19.37
N LEU A 291 -13.79 3.02 19.69
CA LEU A 291 -12.82 3.95 20.25
C LEU A 291 -11.55 3.96 19.42
N LEU A 292 -11.14 5.16 19.03
CA LEU A 292 -9.77 5.44 18.60
C LEU A 292 -9.02 6.06 19.78
N VAL A 293 -7.76 5.68 19.97
CA VAL A 293 -6.88 6.34 20.93
C VAL A 293 -5.68 6.95 20.21
N THR A 294 -5.19 8.04 20.78
CA THR A 294 -3.94 8.66 20.37
C THR A 294 -3.07 9.04 21.56
N THR A 295 -1.76 9.08 21.37
CA THR A 295 -0.80 9.62 22.34
C THR A 295 -0.72 11.16 22.32
N ASN A 296 -1.41 11.83 21.38
CA ASN A 296 -1.42 13.29 21.30
C ASN A 296 -2.54 13.89 22.18
N PRO A 297 -2.21 14.59 23.28
CA PRO A 297 -3.23 15.13 24.18
C PRO A 297 -3.98 16.35 23.61
N ARG A 298 -3.39 17.01 22.61
CA ARG A 298 -3.91 18.27 22.07
C ARG A 298 -4.95 18.08 20.98
N TRP A 299 -4.99 16.91 20.35
CA TRP A 299 -5.93 16.67 19.26
C TRP A 299 -7.39 16.60 19.72
N THR A 300 -8.28 17.06 18.85
CA THR A 300 -9.73 16.90 18.99
C THR A 300 -10.15 15.49 18.56
N ALA A 301 -11.34 15.05 18.96
CA ALA A 301 -11.90 13.77 18.49
C ALA A 301 -11.95 13.73 16.96
N LYS A 302 -12.40 14.82 16.33
CA LYS A 302 -12.42 14.96 14.87
C LYS A 302 -11.05 14.76 14.22
N GLN A 303 -9.98 15.36 14.77
CA GLN A 303 -8.63 15.21 14.22
C GLN A 303 -8.13 13.77 14.30
N VAL A 304 -8.44 13.07 15.39
CA VAL A 304 -8.12 11.63 15.55
C VAL A 304 -8.86 10.80 14.50
N CYS A 305 -10.17 11.04 14.33
CA CYS A 305 -10.98 10.36 13.33
C CYS A 305 -10.52 10.66 11.88
N ASP A 306 -10.18 11.91 11.56
CA ASP A 306 -9.67 12.30 10.24
C ASP A 306 -8.31 11.64 9.96
N ASN A 307 -7.39 11.62 10.93
CA ASN A 307 -6.10 10.93 10.82
C ASN A 307 -6.29 9.43 10.55
N TYR A 308 -7.16 8.77 11.32
CA TYR A 308 -7.46 7.36 11.10
C TYR A 308 -8.17 7.11 9.75
N GLY A 309 -9.00 8.06 9.32
CA GLY A 309 -9.72 8.01 8.05
C GLY A 309 -8.81 7.95 6.82
N LEU A 310 -7.56 8.43 6.91
CA LEU A 310 -6.56 8.30 5.85
C LEU A 310 -6.25 6.83 5.49
N ARG A 311 -6.50 5.89 6.42
CA ARG A 311 -6.34 4.45 6.18
C ARG A 311 -7.24 3.95 5.05
N THR A 312 -8.43 4.52 4.87
CA THR A 312 -9.36 4.14 3.79
C THR A 312 -8.77 4.37 2.41
N ASP A 313 -8.01 5.47 2.23
CA ASP A 313 -7.32 5.74 0.97
C ASP A 313 -6.18 4.74 0.72
N ILE A 314 -5.58 4.25 1.79
CA ILE A 314 -4.48 3.29 1.75
C ILE A 314 -4.99 1.92 1.35
N GLU A 315 -6.16 1.48 1.81
CA GLU A 315 -6.76 0.21 1.36
C GLU A 315 -6.96 0.19 -0.17
N GLU A 316 -7.44 1.28 -0.76
CA GLU A 316 -7.57 1.41 -2.21
C GLU A 316 -6.20 1.48 -2.92
N ARG A 317 -5.19 2.13 -2.32
CA ARG A 317 -3.82 2.14 -2.86
C ARG A 317 -3.11 0.78 -2.73
N HIS A 318 -3.35 0.04 -1.66
CA HIS A 318 -2.93 -1.34 -1.48
C HIS A 318 -3.57 -2.25 -2.51
N ARG A 319 -4.85 -2.03 -2.84
CA ARG A 319 -5.48 -2.67 -4.00
C ARG A 319 -4.75 -2.28 -5.29
N GLN A 320 -4.34 -1.02 -5.47
CA GLN A 320 -3.58 -0.62 -6.66
C GLN A 320 -2.23 -1.35 -6.79
N ILE A 321 -1.47 -1.37 -5.71
CA ILE A 321 -0.18 -2.04 -5.58
C ILE A 321 -0.34 -3.56 -5.82
N LYS A 322 -1.28 -4.22 -5.13
CA LYS A 322 -1.53 -5.67 -5.26
C LYS A 322 -2.08 -6.08 -6.63
N CYS A 323 -3.05 -5.35 -7.17
CA CYS A 323 -3.80 -5.78 -8.36
C CYS A 323 -3.22 -5.27 -9.68
N PHE A 324 -2.53 -4.13 -9.72
CA PHE A 324 -2.11 -3.51 -11.00
C PHE A 324 -0.60 -3.58 -11.26
N TRP A 325 0.20 -3.82 -10.22
CA TRP A 325 1.64 -4.02 -10.33
C TRP A 325 2.08 -5.48 -10.18
N ASP A 326 1.14 -6.42 -10.30
CA ASP A 326 1.39 -7.87 -10.36
C ASP A 326 2.12 -8.44 -9.13
N LEU A 327 1.94 -7.80 -7.97
CA LEU A 327 2.55 -8.19 -6.69
C LEU A 327 2.14 -9.57 -6.17
N THR A 328 1.13 -10.19 -6.77
CA THR A 328 0.65 -11.53 -6.39
C THR A 328 0.88 -12.60 -7.46
N ARG A 329 1.51 -12.24 -8.59
CA ARG A 329 1.84 -13.22 -9.63
C ARG A 329 3.30 -13.63 -9.50
N PHE A 330 3.52 -14.49 -8.54
CA PHE A 330 4.81 -15.12 -8.30
C PHE A 330 4.96 -16.32 -9.24
N TYR A 331 6.03 -16.35 -10.04
CA TYR A 331 6.35 -17.47 -10.92
C TYR A 331 7.38 -18.43 -10.31
N SER A 332 8.08 -17.98 -9.28
CA SER A 332 9.09 -18.78 -8.58
C SER A 332 8.71 -18.96 -7.12
N THR A 333 8.98 -20.15 -6.61
CA THR A 333 8.69 -20.55 -5.24
C THR A 333 9.83 -20.24 -4.26
N ALA A 334 10.98 -19.79 -4.77
CA ALA A 334 12.15 -19.47 -3.96
C ALA A 334 11.92 -18.17 -3.15
N TRP A 335 12.24 -18.21 -1.86
CA TRP A 335 12.03 -17.08 -0.95
C TRP A 335 12.68 -15.78 -1.44
N ASN A 336 13.93 -15.84 -1.90
CA ASN A 336 14.68 -14.68 -2.36
C ASN A 336 13.98 -13.97 -3.54
N LEU A 337 13.38 -14.74 -4.45
CA LEU A 337 12.67 -14.18 -5.61
C LEU A 337 11.34 -13.53 -5.20
N VAL A 338 10.65 -14.07 -4.20
CA VAL A 338 9.45 -13.44 -3.63
C VAL A 338 9.80 -12.08 -3.02
N VAL A 339 10.82 -12.04 -2.14
CA VAL A 339 11.27 -10.79 -1.51
C VAL A 339 11.73 -9.78 -2.56
N ASN A 340 12.51 -10.22 -3.55
CA ASN A 340 12.99 -9.36 -4.63
C ASN A 340 11.82 -8.74 -5.43
N GLN A 341 10.83 -9.54 -5.82
CA GLN A 341 9.64 -9.05 -6.51
C GLN A 341 8.89 -8.01 -5.67
N VAL A 342 8.72 -8.24 -4.36
CA VAL A 342 8.03 -7.29 -3.48
C VAL A 342 8.81 -5.96 -3.40
N VAL A 343 10.12 -6.03 -3.13
CA VAL A 343 10.98 -4.84 -3.02
C VAL A 343 10.97 -4.02 -4.31
N PHE A 344 11.19 -4.65 -5.46
CA PHE A 344 11.28 -3.92 -6.73
C PHE A 344 9.94 -3.38 -7.21
N VAL A 345 8.81 -4.02 -6.89
CA VAL A 345 7.49 -3.44 -7.18
C VAL A 345 7.24 -2.21 -6.30
N CYS A 346 7.48 -2.29 -5.00
CA CYS A 346 7.33 -1.16 -4.08
C CYS A 346 8.28 0.00 -4.43
N LEU A 347 9.51 -0.30 -4.86
CA LEU A 347 10.48 0.66 -5.38
C LEU A 347 9.95 1.35 -6.63
N THR A 348 9.55 0.58 -7.64
CA THR A 348 9.07 1.11 -8.93
C THR A 348 7.83 1.98 -8.73
N TYR A 349 6.91 1.52 -7.89
CA TYR A 349 5.71 2.27 -7.53
C TYR A 349 6.08 3.62 -6.90
N SER A 350 6.91 3.61 -5.85
CA SER A 350 7.26 4.83 -5.11
C SER A 350 8.08 5.81 -5.97
N LEU A 351 9.02 5.33 -6.78
CA LEU A 351 9.77 6.16 -7.73
C LEU A 351 8.85 6.81 -8.77
N LEU A 352 7.81 6.11 -9.23
CA LEU A 352 6.81 6.72 -10.11
C LEU A 352 6.05 7.83 -9.39
N GLN A 353 5.62 7.62 -8.14
CA GLN A 353 4.93 8.65 -7.36
C GLN A 353 5.81 9.90 -7.17
N LEU A 354 7.10 9.70 -6.89
CA LEU A 354 8.08 10.79 -6.75
C LEU A 354 8.35 11.50 -8.07
N TYR A 355 8.47 10.77 -9.17
CA TYR A 355 8.59 11.37 -10.50
C TYR A 355 7.41 12.29 -10.79
N LEU A 356 6.18 11.82 -10.52
CA LEU A 356 4.96 12.62 -10.73
C LEU A 356 4.94 13.86 -9.83
N LEU A 357 5.36 13.73 -8.57
CA LEU A 357 5.46 14.86 -7.65
C LEU A 357 6.45 15.92 -8.15
N GLN A 358 7.65 15.51 -8.57
CA GLN A 358 8.70 16.42 -9.03
C GLN A 358 8.34 17.16 -10.33
N HIS A 359 7.47 16.58 -11.16
CA HIS A 359 7.03 17.18 -12.42
C HIS A 359 5.70 17.93 -12.30
N GLY A 360 5.18 18.15 -11.09
CA GLY A 360 3.93 18.89 -10.89
C GLY A 360 2.68 18.14 -11.34
N HIS A 361 2.75 16.81 -11.32
CA HIS A 361 1.67 15.89 -11.72
C HIS A 361 1.14 15.06 -10.54
N GLN A 362 1.31 15.54 -9.31
CA GLN A 362 0.92 14.84 -8.10
C GLN A 362 -0.59 14.58 -7.98
N GLU A 363 -1.43 15.32 -8.71
CA GLU A 363 -2.86 15.03 -8.82
C GLU A 363 -3.14 13.68 -9.50
N LEU A 364 -2.18 13.14 -10.25
CA LEU A 364 -2.27 11.80 -10.83
C LEU A 364 -2.04 10.70 -9.79
N ASN A 365 -1.40 11.01 -8.66
CA ASN A 365 -1.25 10.07 -7.53
C ASN A 365 -2.61 9.78 -6.87
N ARG A 366 -3.60 10.65 -7.11
CA ARG A 366 -5.00 10.46 -6.71
C ARG A 366 -5.83 9.66 -7.74
N ARG A 367 -5.24 9.30 -8.89
CA ARG A 367 -5.92 8.57 -9.98
C ARG A 367 -5.48 7.12 -10.05
N THR A 368 -6.26 6.29 -10.75
CA THR A 368 -5.93 4.88 -10.94
C THR A 368 -4.71 4.69 -11.86
N SER A 369 -3.96 3.60 -11.64
CA SER A 369 -2.77 3.21 -12.43
C SER A 369 -3.00 3.21 -13.95
N GLU A 370 -4.21 2.84 -14.42
CA GLU A 370 -4.55 2.91 -15.85
C GLU A 370 -4.50 4.32 -16.43
N THR A 371 -4.78 5.33 -15.61
CA THR A 371 -4.73 6.74 -16.02
C THR A 371 -3.29 7.24 -16.02
N THR A 372 -2.50 6.82 -15.03
CA THR A 372 -1.07 7.13 -14.92
C THR A 372 -0.25 6.51 -16.05
N ARG A 373 -0.52 5.25 -16.44
CA ARG A 373 0.15 4.60 -17.59
C ARG A 373 -0.04 5.36 -18.91
N ARG A 374 -1.21 5.98 -19.12
CA ARG A 374 -1.50 6.77 -20.33
C ARG A 374 -0.72 8.08 -20.40
N LEU A 375 -0.05 8.45 -19.32
CA LEU A 375 0.71 9.69 -19.18
C LEU A 375 2.21 9.42 -19.10
N LEU A 376 2.62 8.15 -18.97
CA LEU A 376 4.00 7.76 -19.21
C LEU A 376 4.32 7.90 -20.70
N PRO A 377 5.55 8.28 -21.08
CA PRO A 377 5.92 8.43 -22.48
C PRO A 377 5.68 7.12 -23.25
N ASP A 378 4.66 7.10 -24.09
CA ASP A 378 4.43 6.02 -25.05
C ASP A 378 5.45 6.17 -26.19
N GLY A 379 6.21 5.11 -26.46
CA GLY A 379 7.09 5.03 -27.62
C GLY A 379 8.14 3.94 -27.48
N ASP A 380 8.54 3.35 -28.61
CA ASP A 380 9.61 2.37 -28.65
C ASP A 380 10.90 2.99 -28.08
N ARG A 381 11.45 2.34 -27.06
CA ARG A 381 12.71 2.69 -26.42
C ARG A 381 13.70 1.58 -26.66
N VAL A 382 14.91 1.95 -27.08
CA VAL A 382 16.05 1.05 -27.12
C VAL A 382 16.90 1.31 -25.89
N ILE A 383 17.13 0.26 -25.10
CA ILE A 383 18.02 0.32 -23.94
C ILE A 383 19.34 -0.34 -24.32
N ILE A 384 20.43 0.41 -24.26
CA ILE A 384 21.78 -0.13 -24.49
C ILE A 384 22.46 -0.29 -23.14
N TYR A 385 22.93 -1.51 -22.86
CA TYR A 385 23.74 -1.82 -21.68
C TYR A 385 25.21 -1.96 -22.09
N ARG A 386 26.11 -1.30 -21.34
CA ARG A 386 27.56 -1.48 -21.45
C ARG A 386 28.16 -1.56 -20.06
N GLN A 387 28.58 -2.76 -19.66
CA GLN A 387 29.06 -3.04 -18.31
C GLN A 387 28.02 -2.55 -17.28
N GLN A 388 28.39 -1.61 -16.41
CA GLN A 388 27.54 -1.05 -15.35
C GLN A 388 26.74 0.19 -15.77
N TYR A 389 26.78 0.55 -17.05
CA TYR A 389 26.09 1.71 -17.58
C TYR A 389 24.94 1.28 -18.49
N PHE A 390 23.87 2.06 -18.49
CA PHE A 390 22.78 1.93 -19.44
C PHE A 390 22.38 3.31 -19.98
N ALA A 391 21.82 3.32 -21.18
CA ALA A 391 21.25 4.51 -21.79
C ALA A 391 19.95 4.17 -22.50
N PHE A 392 18.98 5.10 -22.41
CA PHE A 392 17.71 5.04 -23.13
C PHE A 392 17.80 5.88 -24.39
N PHE A 393 17.37 5.30 -25.50
CA PHE A 393 17.24 6.00 -26.78
C PHE A 393 15.83 5.80 -27.32
N THR A 394 15.28 6.80 -27.98
CA THR A 394 14.20 6.58 -28.94
C THR A 394 14.70 5.70 -30.08
N LEU A 395 13.77 5.04 -30.79
CA LEU A 395 14.13 4.26 -31.97
C LEU A 395 14.89 5.11 -33.02
N LEU A 396 14.54 6.39 -33.16
CA LEU A 396 15.20 7.31 -34.09
C LEU A 396 16.62 7.66 -33.65
N GLU A 397 16.84 8.03 -32.39
CA GLU A 397 18.18 8.28 -31.85
C GLU A 397 19.09 7.05 -31.97
N HIS A 398 18.56 5.87 -31.65
CA HIS A 398 19.30 4.62 -31.83
C HIS A 398 19.66 4.36 -33.30
N THR A 399 18.73 4.62 -34.21
CA THR A 399 18.95 4.46 -35.65
C THR A 399 20.03 5.43 -36.14
N GLU A 400 19.96 6.69 -35.73
CA GLU A 400 20.97 7.70 -36.06
C GLU A 400 22.36 7.31 -35.54
N LEU A 401 22.46 6.87 -34.28
CA LEU A 401 23.70 6.37 -33.70
C LEU A 401 24.27 5.18 -34.49
N THR A 402 23.40 4.27 -34.92
CA THR A 402 23.80 3.10 -35.72
C THR A 402 24.31 3.51 -37.11
N LEU A 403 23.69 4.51 -37.73
CA LEU A 403 24.09 5.03 -39.04
C LEU A 403 25.43 5.79 -38.99
N LYS A 404 25.75 6.41 -37.85
CA LYS A 404 27.02 7.09 -37.59
C LYS A 404 28.18 6.14 -37.27
N LEU A 405 27.95 4.83 -37.16
CA LEU A 405 29.03 3.86 -36.94
C LEU A 405 29.93 3.77 -38.17
N GLU A 406 31.25 3.82 -37.96
CA GLU A 406 32.25 3.72 -39.01
C GLU A 406 33.19 2.52 -38.80
N GLY A 407 33.95 2.17 -39.85
CA GLY A 407 35.01 1.17 -39.80
C GLY A 407 34.60 -0.19 -39.22
N GLU A 408 35.35 -0.66 -38.22
CA GLU A 408 35.17 -1.97 -37.61
C GLU A 408 33.85 -2.11 -36.84
N ALA A 409 33.40 -1.04 -36.17
CA ALA A 409 32.17 -1.05 -35.38
C ALA A 409 30.94 -1.29 -36.26
N ARG A 410 30.86 -0.63 -37.42
CA ARG A 410 29.80 -0.84 -38.42
C ARG A 410 29.78 -2.28 -38.93
N ARG A 411 30.95 -2.84 -39.24
CA ARG A 411 31.08 -4.23 -39.72
C ARG A 411 30.59 -5.23 -38.67
N LYS A 412 30.98 -5.07 -37.41
CA LYS A 412 30.55 -5.92 -36.29
C LYS A 412 29.05 -5.82 -36.03
N ALA A 413 28.49 -4.60 -35.99
CA ALA A 413 27.06 -4.39 -35.79
C ALA A 413 26.23 -5.05 -36.92
N LEU A 414 26.64 -4.85 -38.18
CA LEU A 414 25.97 -5.45 -39.33
C LEU A 414 26.02 -6.98 -39.30
N ALA A 415 27.17 -7.57 -38.95
CA ALA A 415 27.31 -9.02 -38.80
C ALA A 415 26.39 -9.58 -37.69
N LYS A 416 26.31 -8.89 -36.55
CA LYS A 416 25.43 -9.29 -35.44
C LYS A 416 23.94 -9.22 -35.83
N ILE A 417 23.51 -8.16 -36.51
CA ILE A 417 22.13 -8.02 -37.00
C ILE A 417 21.79 -9.14 -37.98
N ARG A 418 22.69 -9.45 -38.94
CA ARG A 418 22.49 -10.55 -39.90
C ARG A 418 22.34 -11.90 -39.20
N ARG A 419 23.14 -12.15 -38.15
CA ARG A 419 23.03 -13.36 -37.34
C ARG A 419 21.69 -13.44 -36.60
N LEU A 420 21.29 -12.38 -35.91
CA LEU A 420 20.01 -12.33 -35.19
C LEU A 420 18.80 -12.49 -36.12
N LYS A 421 18.87 -11.93 -37.34
CA LYS A 421 17.83 -12.15 -38.38
C LYS A 421 17.71 -13.61 -38.79
N LYS A 422 18.82 -14.36 -38.84
CA LYS A 422 18.81 -15.80 -39.13
C LYS A 422 18.26 -16.62 -37.96
N GLU A 423 18.54 -16.22 -36.72
CA GLU A 423 18.07 -16.89 -35.51
C GLU A 423 16.56 -16.64 -35.22
N ASN A 424 15.99 -15.53 -35.71
CA ASN A 424 14.58 -15.14 -35.49
C ASN A 424 13.62 -15.44 -36.66
N LEU A 425 14.05 -16.20 -37.67
CA LEU A 425 13.11 -16.73 -38.68
C LEU A 425 12.28 -17.84 -38.01
N PRO A 426 10.93 -17.77 -38.05
CA PRO A 426 10.11 -18.87 -37.56
C PRO A 426 10.44 -20.13 -38.36
N GLN A 427 10.62 -21.26 -37.66
CA GLN A 427 10.57 -22.58 -38.28
C GLN A 427 9.16 -22.89 -38.76
#